data_AF-A0A9P8GYG8-F1
#
_entry.id   AF-A0A9P8GYG8-F1
#
_cell.length_a   1.000
_cell.length_b   1.000
_cell.length_c   1.000
_cell.angle_alpha   90.00
_cell.angle_beta   90.00
_cell.angle_gamma   90.00
#
_symmetry.space_group_name_H-M   'P 1'
#
loop_
_entity.id
_entity.type
_entity.pdbx_description
1 polymer ?
#
loop_
_entity_poly.entity_id
_entity_poly.type
_entity_poly.pdbx_seq_one_letter_code
_entity_poly.pdbx_strand_id
1 'polypeptide(L)'
;MSGTEQTFHYTKEDVRKMEQRDSKAHGGNVAADSNAAAMQSIVDQADQNKADLIEERRSNLPKPEAPPAKSDFNSKDPSTVDVGSGRFSEGISHGNDALREPATGDSTARSADATLGEGVGREGKDGLSGIPNDAVTREAKGKAGLSDTTNKDYGYPKNDPSSASS
;
A
#
# COMPACT_ATOMS: atom_id res chain seq x y z
N MET A 1 -11.12 -32.74 0.72
CA MET A 1 -12.06 -33.72 0.15
C MET A 1 -13.02 -34.14 1.25
N SER A 2 -14.33 -34.00 1.01
CA SER A 2 -15.40 -34.24 1.99
C SER A 2 -15.62 -35.74 2.19
N GLY A 3 -16.26 -36.18 3.28
CA GLY A 3 -16.54 -37.61 3.55
C GLY A 3 -17.44 -38.28 2.50
N THR A 4 -17.86 -37.50 1.50
CA THR A 4 -18.66 -37.87 0.33
C THR A 4 -17.99 -38.87 -0.59
N GLU A 5 -16.66 -39.06 -0.51
CA GLU A 5 -15.94 -40.05 -1.33
C GLU A 5 -16.18 -41.50 -0.86
N GLN A 6 -16.42 -41.73 0.44
CA GLN A 6 -16.73 -43.06 0.97
C GLN A 6 -18.23 -43.40 0.87
N THR A 7 -19.10 -42.39 0.77
CA THR A 7 -20.56 -42.55 0.67
C THR A 7 -21.06 -42.46 -0.77
N PHE A 8 -20.35 -43.03 -1.75
CA PHE A 8 -20.78 -43.07 -3.17
C PHE A 8 -21.23 -41.70 -3.74
N HIS A 9 -20.46 -40.62 -3.50
CA HIS A 9 -20.77 -39.25 -3.95
C HIS A 9 -22.05 -38.61 -3.37
N TYR A 10 -22.67 -39.22 -2.36
CA TYR A 10 -23.77 -38.58 -1.63
C TYR A 10 -23.23 -37.52 -0.67
N THR A 11 -23.85 -36.34 -0.66
CA THR A 11 -23.53 -35.29 0.30
C THR A 11 -24.17 -35.57 1.67
N LYS A 12 -23.69 -34.91 2.73
CA LYS A 12 -24.32 -35.00 4.07
C LYS A 12 -25.81 -34.65 4.04
N GLU A 13 -26.18 -33.68 3.19
CA GLU A 13 -27.58 -33.29 3.04
C GLU A 13 -28.41 -34.36 2.33
N ASP A 14 -27.81 -35.12 1.41
CA ASP A 14 -28.49 -36.25 0.76
C ASP A 14 -28.76 -37.38 1.75
N VAL A 15 -27.78 -37.70 2.61
CA VAL A 15 -27.93 -38.69 3.69
C VAL A 15 -29.03 -38.27 4.66
N ARG A 16 -28.97 -37.03 5.16
CA ARG A 16 -29.98 -36.48 6.07
C ARG A 16 -31.38 -36.48 5.46
N LYS A 17 -31.50 -36.21 4.15
CA LYS A 17 -32.78 -36.25 3.43
C LYS A 17 -33.31 -37.68 3.26
N MET A 18 -32.44 -38.67 3.12
CA MET A 18 -32.83 -40.09 3.12
C MET A 18 -33.32 -40.52 4.50
N GLU A 19 -32.60 -40.17 5.57
CA GLU A 19 -33.04 -40.41 6.95
C GLU A 19 -34.39 -39.75 7.26
N GLN A 20 -34.60 -38.52 6.79
CA GLN A 20 -35.87 -37.81 6.99
C GLN A 20 -37.05 -38.51 6.29
N ARG A 21 -36.80 -39.16 5.15
CA ARG A 21 -37.83 -39.93 4.43
C ARG A 21 -38.11 -41.26 5.12
N ASP A 22 -37.07 -41.97 5.54
CA ASP A 22 -37.19 -43.25 6.23
C ASP A 22 -37.86 -43.07 7.60
N SER A 23 -37.42 -42.10 8.38
CA SER A 23 -38.07 -41.75 9.66
C SER A 23 -39.54 -41.39 9.48
N LYS A 24 -39.92 -40.67 8.42
CA LYS A 24 -41.33 -40.36 8.13
C LYS A 24 -42.17 -41.61 7.84
N ALA A 25 -41.58 -42.62 7.19
CA ALA A 25 -42.23 -43.91 6.95
C ALA A 25 -42.32 -44.78 8.22
N HIS A 26 -41.43 -44.56 9.19
CA HIS A 26 -41.27 -45.37 10.40
C HIS A 26 -41.62 -44.62 11.70
N GLY A 27 -42.54 -43.65 11.64
CA GLY A 27 -43.09 -42.99 12.84
C GLY A 27 -42.10 -42.11 13.61
N GLY A 28 -41.06 -41.61 12.94
CA GLY A 28 -40.02 -40.75 13.50
C GLY A 28 -38.70 -41.48 13.81
N ASN A 29 -38.65 -42.81 13.68
CA ASN A 29 -37.46 -43.59 13.99
C ASN A 29 -36.77 -44.08 12.72
N VAL A 30 -35.45 -43.85 12.61
CA VAL A 30 -34.62 -44.50 11.59
C VAL A 30 -34.14 -45.83 12.18
N ALA A 31 -34.44 -46.95 11.49
CA ALA A 31 -34.00 -48.26 11.96
C ALA A 31 -32.48 -48.38 11.87
N ALA A 32 -31.83 -48.97 12.88
CA ALA A 32 -30.37 -49.04 12.97
C ALA A 32 -29.72 -49.89 11.86
N ASP A 33 -30.50 -50.78 11.25
CA ASP A 33 -30.14 -51.63 10.11
C ASP A 33 -30.47 -50.99 8.75
N SER A 34 -31.05 -49.79 8.74
CA SER A 34 -31.35 -49.07 7.50
C SER A 34 -30.09 -48.57 6.79
N ASN A 35 -30.17 -48.50 5.46
CA ASN A 35 -29.09 -47.97 4.64
C ASN A 35 -28.75 -46.50 4.99
N ALA A 36 -29.74 -45.73 5.42
CA ALA A 36 -29.55 -44.35 5.85
C ALA A 36 -28.71 -44.25 7.14
N ALA A 37 -28.99 -45.11 8.14
CA ALA A 37 -28.19 -45.18 9.38
C ALA A 37 -26.74 -45.65 9.12
N ALA A 38 -26.55 -46.62 8.22
CA ALA A 38 -25.22 -47.08 7.82
C ALA A 38 -24.41 -45.95 7.16
N MET A 39 -25.04 -45.18 6.26
CA MET A 39 -24.42 -44.04 5.59
C MET A 39 -24.06 -42.92 6.57
N GLN A 40 -24.93 -42.62 7.53
CA GLN A 40 -24.68 -41.61 8.56
C GLN A 40 -23.51 -42.00 9.47
N SER A 41 -23.43 -43.27 9.87
CA SER A 41 -22.31 -43.76 10.67
C SER A 41 -20.97 -43.64 9.95
N ILE A 42 -20.92 -43.89 8.64
CA ILE A 42 -19.71 -43.73 7.83
C ILE A 42 -19.30 -42.25 7.74
N VAL A 43 -20.27 -41.35 7.57
CA VAL A 43 -20.02 -39.89 7.56
C VAL A 43 -19.45 -39.42 8.89
N ASP A 44 -20.07 -39.84 10.00
CA ASP A 44 -19.64 -39.44 11.34
C ASP A 44 -18.26 -39.99 11.66
N GLN A 45 -17.98 -41.24 11.31
CA GLN A 45 -16.65 -41.83 11.48
C GLN A 45 -15.59 -41.14 10.61
N ALA A 46 -15.93 -40.75 9.38
CA ALA A 46 -15.03 -40.01 8.49
C ALA A 46 -14.75 -38.58 9.00
N ASP A 47 -15.68 -37.96 9.70
CA ASP A 47 -15.47 -36.62 10.29
C ASP A 47 -14.65 -36.66 11.57
N GLN A 48 -14.84 -37.67 12.42
CA GLN A 48 -13.99 -37.88 13.61
C GLN A 48 -12.51 -38.05 13.21
N ASN A 49 -12.23 -38.87 12.19
CA ASN A 49 -10.87 -39.08 11.68
C ASN A 49 -10.22 -37.79 11.11
N LYS A 50 -11.01 -36.81 10.66
CA LYS A 50 -10.46 -35.54 10.16
C LYS A 50 -9.96 -34.65 11.28
N ALA A 51 -10.61 -34.67 12.45
CA ALA A 51 -10.15 -33.89 13.59
C ALA A 51 -8.73 -34.31 13.99
N ASP A 52 -8.51 -35.62 14.07
CA ASP A 52 -7.21 -36.21 14.38
C ASP A 52 -6.17 -35.91 13.28
N LEU A 53 -6.54 -36.06 12.00
CA LEU A 53 -5.66 -35.72 10.86
C LEU A 53 -5.31 -34.22 10.81
N ILE A 54 -6.23 -33.34 11.21
CA ILE A 54 -5.97 -31.89 11.28
C ILE A 54 -4.99 -31.59 12.41
N GLU A 55 -5.11 -32.25 13.57
CA GLU A 55 -4.21 -32.07 14.70
C GLU A 55 -2.80 -32.60 14.42
N GLU A 56 -2.70 -33.78 13.79
CA GLU A 56 -1.43 -34.35 13.31
C GLU A 56 -0.74 -33.42 12.30
N ARG A 57 -1.48 -32.85 11.34
CA ARG A 57 -0.89 -31.91 10.39
C ARG A 57 -0.55 -30.58 11.02
N ARG A 58 -1.40 -30.06 11.90
CA ARG A 58 -1.18 -28.78 12.59
C ARG A 58 0.07 -28.81 13.47
N SER A 59 0.34 -29.93 14.14
CA SER A 59 1.56 -30.11 14.95
C SER A 59 2.83 -30.22 14.10
N ASN A 60 2.72 -30.75 12.88
CA ASN A 60 3.83 -30.88 11.92
C ASN A 60 4.00 -29.67 10.98
N LEU A 61 3.17 -28.62 11.11
CA LEU A 61 3.38 -27.40 10.33
C LEU A 61 4.63 -26.67 10.86
N PRO A 62 5.61 -26.33 10.00
CA PRO A 62 6.72 -25.49 10.40
C PRO A 62 6.18 -24.17 10.94
N LYS A 63 6.68 -23.75 12.10
CA LYS A 63 6.30 -22.44 12.66
C LYS A 63 6.64 -21.38 11.61
N PRO A 64 5.74 -20.42 11.35
CA PRO A 64 6.07 -19.31 10.48
C PRO A 64 7.33 -18.62 11.02
N GLU A 65 8.24 -18.24 10.12
CA GLU A 65 9.38 -17.42 10.54
C GLU A 65 8.86 -16.18 11.28
N ALA A 66 9.59 -15.79 12.33
CA ALA A 66 9.26 -14.59 13.06
C ALA A 66 9.11 -13.44 12.04
N PRO A 67 8.07 -12.59 12.17
CA PRO A 67 7.94 -11.47 11.28
C PRO A 67 9.25 -10.67 11.32
N PRO A 68 9.71 -10.14 10.17
CA PRO A 68 10.88 -9.27 10.16
C PRO A 68 10.69 -8.18 11.21
N ALA A 69 11.79 -7.81 11.88
CA ALA A 69 11.79 -6.84 12.95
C ALA A 69 10.93 -5.62 12.58
N LYS A 70 10.20 -5.07 13.55
CA LYS A 70 9.32 -3.92 13.32
C LYS A 70 10.11 -2.83 12.60
N SER A 71 9.54 -2.31 11.52
CA SER A 71 10.17 -1.26 10.76
C SER A 71 10.36 -0.01 11.62
N ASP A 72 11.59 0.51 11.67
CA ASP A 72 11.96 1.68 12.48
C ASP A 72 11.43 3.03 11.92
N PHE A 73 10.47 3.00 10.99
CA PHE A 73 9.88 4.20 10.37
C PHE A 73 9.17 5.15 11.35
N ASN A 74 8.84 4.69 12.56
CA ASN A 74 8.18 5.51 13.59
C ASN A 74 9.13 6.07 14.66
N SER A 75 10.45 5.90 14.50
CA SER A 75 11.41 6.46 15.46
C SER A 75 11.45 7.98 15.37
N LYS A 76 11.33 8.64 16.54
CA LYS A 76 11.48 10.10 16.68
C LYS A 76 12.92 10.57 16.41
N ASP A 77 13.86 9.65 16.33
CA ASP A 77 15.26 9.92 16.05
C ASP A 77 15.52 9.84 14.53
N PRO A 78 15.76 10.97 13.85
CA PRO A 78 15.99 11.02 12.41
C PRO A 78 17.28 10.31 11.96
N SER A 79 18.15 9.88 12.89
CA SER A 79 19.33 9.06 12.59
C SER A 79 19.04 7.56 12.47
N THR A 80 17.88 7.11 12.95
CA THR A 80 17.48 5.69 12.96
C THR A 80 16.55 5.30 11.81
N VAL A 81 16.07 6.28 11.04
CA VAL A 81 15.34 6.01 9.81
C VAL A 81 16.33 5.82 8.66
N ASP A 82 16.33 4.65 8.03
CA ASP A 82 17.13 4.31 6.84
C ASP A 82 16.64 5.06 5.58
N VAL A 83 16.44 6.37 5.68
CA VAL A 83 16.31 7.25 4.52
C VAL A 83 17.73 7.67 4.14
N GLY A 84 18.19 7.19 2.98
CA GLY A 84 19.53 7.43 2.45
C GLY A 84 19.95 8.88 2.64
N SER A 85 20.93 9.08 3.51
CA SER A 85 21.29 10.40 3.98
C SER A 85 22.21 11.07 2.94
N GLY A 86 21.62 11.85 2.04
CA GLY A 86 22.34 12.76 1.14
C GLY A 86 23.01 13.92 1.89
N ARG A 87 23.67 13.65 3.03
CA ARG A 87 24.18 14.59 4.04
C ARG A 87 25.29 15.52 3.58
N PHE A 88 25.70 15.49 2.31
CA PHE A 88 26.67 16.43 1.78
C PHE A 88 26.21 16.96 0.42
N SER A 89 25.66 18.16 0.44
CA SER A 89 25.80 19.08 -0.67
C SER A 89 25.94 20.47 -0.06
N GLU A 90 27.14 21.01 -0.20
CA GLU A 90 27.56 22.38 0.11
C GLU A 90 26.39 23.36 0.11
N GLY A 91 26.28 24.13 1.20
CA GLY A 91 25.22 25.12 1.36
C GLY A 91 25.14 26.00 0.13
N ILE A 92 24.04 25.89 -0.60
CA ILE A 92 23.76 26.83 -1.68
C ILE A 92 23.58 28.17 -0.98
N SER A 93 24.55 29.07 -1.14
CA SER A 93 24.54 30.38 -0.48
C SER A 93 23.25 31.17 -0.75
N HIS A 94 22.52 30.84 -1.83
CA HIS A 94 21.25 31.42 -2.23
C HIS A 94 20.27 30.34 -2.73
N GLY A 95 19.42 29.82 -1.84
CA GLY A 95 18.34 28.90 -2.17
C GLY A 95 17.41 28.70 -0.98
N ASN A 96 16.10 28.66 -1.21
CA ASN A 96 15.09 28.45 -0.16
C ASN A 96 15.17 27.00 0.36
N ASP A 97 15.18 26.84 1.69
CA ASP A 97 15.31 25.55 2.40
C ASP A 97 14.18 24.56 2.08
N ALA A 98 13.06 25.05 1.51
CA ALA A 98 11.92 24.26 1.06
C ALA A 98 12.25 23.13 0.06
N LEU A 99 13.39 23.19 -0.65
CA LEU A 99 13.78 22.16 -1.63
C LEU A 99 14.61 21.02 -1.02
N ARG A 100 15.17 21.19 0.18
CA ARG A 100 16.13 20.23 0.76
C ARG A 100 15.79 19.78 2.16
N GLU A 101 15.15 20.61 2.96
CA GLU A 101 14.74 20.23 4.30
C GLU A 101 13.53 19.28 4.24
N PRO A 102 13.39 18.38 5.23
CA PRO A 102 12.17 17.59 5.35
C PRO A 102 10.96 18.53 5.38
N ALA A 103 9.87 18.15 4.70
CA ALA A 103 8.65 18.95 4.59
C ALA A 103 7.85 18.98 5.91
N THR A 104 8.53 19.27 7.02
CA THR A 104 7.98 19.34 8.38
C THR A 104 7.46 20.72 8.73
N GLY A 105 7.79 21.76 7.97
CA GLY A 105 7.15 23.07 8.10
C GLY A 105 5.92 23.19 7.20
N ASP A 106 5.01 24.09 7.58
CA ASP A 106 3.80 24.35 6.80
C ASP A 106 4.16 24.88 5.41
N SER A 107 3.52 24.32 4.38
CA SER A 107 3.69 24.77 2.99
C SER A 107 2.72 25.90 2.66
N THR A 108 3.12 26.83 1.81
CA THR A 108 2.23 27.87 1.23
C THR A 108 0.96 27.30 0.60
N ALA A 109 1.02 26.06 0.09
CA ALA A 109 -0.13 25.35 -0.46
C ALA A 109 -1.20 24.95 0.59
N ARG A 110 -0.86 24.97 1.88
CA ARG A 110 -1.74 24.56 3.00
C ARG A 110 -2.09 25.70 3.93
N SER A 111 -1.21 26.68 4.12
CA SER A 111 -1.46 27.85 4.97
C SER A 111 -0.96 29.13 4.29
N ALA A 112 -1.72 30.21 4.45
CA ALA A 112 -1.39 31.52 3.86
C ALA A 112 -0.25 32.25 4.59
N ASP A 113 0.17 31.77 5.77
CA ASP A 113 1.24 32.34 6.59
C ASP A 113 2.55 31.52 6.49
N ALA A 114 2.56 30.47 5.68
CA ALA A 114 3.75 29.69 5.41
C ALA A 114 4.65 30.41 4.40
N THR A 115 5.94 30.49 4.70
CA THR A 115 6.97 31.02 3.80
C THR A 115 7.77 29.93 3.09
N LEU A 116 7.60 28.67 3.53
CA LEU A 116 8.23 27.52 2.90
C LEU A 116 7.56 27.23 1.56
N GLY A 117 8.32 27.42 0.49
CA GLY A 117 7.84 27.25 -0.88
C GLY A 117 7.61 28.57 -1.63
N GLU A 118 7.75 29.73 -0.99
CA GLU A 118 7.69 31.03 -1.69
C GLU A 118 8.97 31.25 -2.54
N GLY A 119 8.80 31.69 -3.78
CA GLY A 119 9.90 32.00 -4.69
C GLY A 119 10.67 30.78 -5.23
N VAL A 120 10.19 29.56 -4.98
CA VAL A 120 10.75 28.33 -5.58
C VAL A 120 9.88 27.78 -6.69
N GLY A 121 10.52 27.37 -7.79
CA GLY A 121 9.81 26.80 -8.93
C GLY A 121 8.98 27.82 -9.71
N ARG A 122 7.82 27.40 -10.23
CA ARG A 122 6.89 28.27 -10.97
C ARG A 122 5.80 28.73 -10.01
N GLU A 123 5.87 29.99 -9.59
CA GLU A 123 4.86 30.59 -8.72
C GLU A 123 3.96 31.50 -9.54
N GLY A 124 2.64 31.30 -9.44
CA GLY A 124 1.65 32.23 -9.96
C GLY A 124 1.63 33.46 -9.07
N LYS A 125 2.15 34.59 -9.55
CA LYS A 125 2.04 35.86 -8.85
C LYS A 125 0.79 36.59 -9.33
N ASP A 126 0.03 37.17 -8.40
CA ASP A 126 -1.16 37.96 -8.69
C ASP A 126 -0.85 39.47 -8.75
N GLY A 127 -1.66 40.23 -9.49
CA GLY A 127 -1.56 41.69 -9.56
C GLY A 127 -0.47 42.24 -10.49
N LEU A 128 -0.02 41.46 -11.47
CA LEU A 128 1.01 41.88 -12.42
C LEU A 128 0.43 42.86 -13.43
N SER A 129 1.29 43.76 -13.93
CA SER A 129 0.95 44.73 -14.97
C SER A 129 0.72 44.09 -16.35
N GLY A 130 1.02 42.81 -16.51
CA GLY A 130 0.90 42.08 -17.78
C GLY A 130 1.07 40.57 -17.59
N ILE A 131 1.01 39.83 -18.71
CA ILE A 131 1.17 38.37 -18.70
C ILE A 131 2.59 38.03 -18.21
N PRO A 132 2.76 37.05 -17.30
CA PRO A 132 4.08 36.58 -16.87
C PRO A 132 4.96 36.09 -18.04
N ASN A 133 6.25 36.38 -18.00
CA ASN A 133 7.23 35.94 -19.00
C ASN A 133 7.32 34.40 -19.15
N ASP A 134 6.96 33.63 -18.11
CA ASP A 134 6.97 32.17 -18.12
C ASP A 134 5.69 31.53 -18.68
N ALA A 135 4.63 32.30 -18.88
CA ALA A 135 3.38 31.86 -19.51
C ALA A 135 3.44 31.87 -21.05
N VAL A 136 4.46 32.49 -21.64
CA VAL A 136 4.62 32.61 -23.10
C VAL A 136 5.76 31.76 -23.64
N THR A 137 5.78 31.58 -24.98
CA THR A 137 6.87 30.87 -25.66
C THR A 137 8.20 31.59 -25.46
N ARG A 138 9.31 30.83 -25.56
CA ARG A 138 10.68 31.37 -25.37
C ARG A 138 10.97 32.59 -26.26
N GLU A 139 10.44 32.60 -27.48
CA GLU A 139 10.61 33.68 -28.47
C GLU A 139 9.83 34.96 -28.13
N ALA A 140 8.79 34.85 -27.30
CA ALA A 140 7.95 35.98 -26.90
C ALA A 140 8.37 36.59 -25.56
N LYS A 141 9.32 35.97 -24.85
CA LYS A 141 9.85 36.48 -23.58
C LYS A 141 10.52 37.84 -23.76
N GLY A 142 10.34 38.73 -22.79
CA GLY A 142 10.98 40.06 -22.78
C GLY A 142 10.39 41.08 -23.77
N LYS A 143 9.25 40.77 -24.41
CA LYS A 143 8.51 41.73 -25.23
C LYS A 143 7.72 42.71 -24.36
N ALA A 144 7.43 43.89 -24.90
CA ALA A 144 6.65 44.92 -24.22
C ALA A 144 5.25 44.41 -23.83
N GLY A 145 4.79 44.75 -22.61
CA GLY A 145 3.50 44.30 -22.07
C GLY A 145 3.55 42.97 -21.32
N LEU A 146 4.72 42.34 -21.19
CA LEU A 146 4.94 41.23 -20.28
C LEU A 146 5.59 41.68 -18.98
N SER A 147 5.27 40.96 -17.90
CA SER A 147 5.89 41.16 -16.61
C SER A 147 6.99 40.13 -16.41
N ASP A 148 8.17 40.59 -15.97
CA ASP A 148 9.27 39.69 -15.67
C ASP A 148 9.07 39.03 -14.30
N THR A 149 8.73 37.75 -14.35
CA THR A 149 8.56 36.87 -13.18
C THR A 149 9.73 35.93 -13.00
N THR A 150 10.76 36.04 -13.85
CA THR A 150 11.93 35.18 -13.72
C THR A 150 12.85 35.69 -12.62
N ASN A 151 13.35 34.78 -11.80
CA ASN A 151 14.37 35.13 -10.81
C ASN A 151 15.60 35.69 -11.53
N LYS A 152 16.29 36.63 -10.87
CA LYS A 152 17.52 37.23 -11.40
C LYS A 152 18.50 36.13 -11.81
N ASP A 153 18.92 36.15 -13.06
CA ASP A 153 19.97 35.27 -13.53
C ASP A 153 21.30 35.69 -12.88
N TYR A 154 21.82 34.84 -11.99
CA TYR A 154 23.10 35.06 -11.32
C TYR A 154 24.30 34.54 -12.14
N GLY A 155 24.05 34.06 -13.37
CA GLY A 155 25.07 33.51 -14.24
C GLY A 155 25.54 32.13 -13.81
N TYR A 156 26.40 31.53 -14.63
CA TYR A 156 27.01 30.24 -14.33
C TYR A 156 28.09 30.39 -13.25
N PRO A 157 28.22 29.42 -12.33
CA PRO A 157 29.35 29.39 -11.41
C PRO A 157 30.66 29.37 -12.21
N LYS A 158 31.73 30.00 -11.69
CA LYS A 158 33.03 30.14 -12.38
C LYS A 158 33.66 28.80 -12.83
N ASN A 159 33.14 27.66 -12.37
CA ASN A 159 33.62 26.32 -12.66
C ASN A 159 32.56 25.50 -13.42
N ASP A 160 32.04 26.03 -14.53
CA ASP A 160 31.13 25.28 -15.39
C ASP A 160 31.93 24.32 -16.31
N PRO A 161 31.77 22.99 -16.20
CA PRO A 161 32.46 22.03 -17.05
C PRO A 161 32.08 22.13 -18.54
N SER A 162 31.00 22.82 -18.89
CA SER A 162 30.63 23.08 -20.30
C SER A 162 31.44 24.21 -20.95
N SER A 163 32.12 25.04 -20.15
CA SER A 163 33.03 26.09 -20.65
C SER A 163 34.43 25.57 -21.00
N ALA A 164 34.73 24.30 -20.70
CA ALA A 164 36.03 23.66 -20.94
C ALA A 164 36.25 23.20 -22.40
N SER A 165 35.38 23.61 -23.33
CA SER A 165 35.49 23.26 -24.74
C SER A 165 35.24 24.46 -25.65
N SER A 166 36.22 25.36 -25.70
CA SER A 166 36.54 26.16 -26.90
C SER A 166 38.03 26.45 -26.94
#